data_AF-A0A2G6KWK0-F1
#
_entry.id   AF-A0A2G6KWK0-F1
#
_cell.length_a   1.000
_cell.length_b   1.000
_cell.length_c   1.000
_cell.angle_alpha   90.00
_cell.angle_beta   90.00
_cell.angle_gamma   90.00
#
_symmetry.space_group_name_H-M   'P 1'
#
loop_
_entity.id
_entity.type
_entity.pdbx_description
1 polymer ?
#
loop_
_entity_poly.entity_id
_entity_poly.type
_entity_poly.pdbx_seq_one_letter_code
_entity_poly.pdbx_strand_id
1 'polypeptide(L)'
;MITLLERGHKALTRGEYDKASKFFQAYRRAHPGRAASWEVEVAEVYMASLPGSPFYNPVQARIAAKALSPLPIKPSSVHSSSLLLHQMLEVLLKEQRDASSLKAQVKTLKNDIAVREAALKRLRELTLGQQVGGL
;
A
#
# COMPACT_ATOMS: atom_id res chain seq x y z
N MET A 1 16.75 -0.36 -29.41
CA MET A 1 15.49 0.43 -29.58
C MET A 1 14.68 0.25 -28.31
N ILE A 2 14.23 1.33 -27.64
CA ILE A 2 13.45 1.22 -26.39
C ILE A 2 11.98 0.92 -26.73
N THR A 3 11.45 -0.17 -26.19
CA THR A 3 10.06 -0.65 -26.35
C THR A 3 9.04 0.24 -25.63
N LEU A 4 7.75 0.09 -25.96
CA LEU A 4 6.66 0.83 -25.28
C LEU A 4 6.62 0.54 -23.77
N LEU A 5 6.84 -0.72 -23.38
CA LEU A 5 6.87 -1.14 -21.98
C LEU A 5 8.02 -0.47 -21.22
N GLU A 6 9.23 -0.47 -21.77
CA GLU A 6 10.39 0.19 -21.16
C GLU A 6 10.21 1.71 -21.06
N ARG A 7 9.54 2.35 -22.04
CA ARG A 7 9.17 3.77 -21.95
C ARG A 7 8.18 4.02 -20.81
N GLY A 8 7.21 3.13 -20.62
CA GLY A 8 6.28 3.17 -19.49
C GLY A 8 7.01 3.11 -18.15
N HIS A 9 7.88 2.13 -17.97
CA HIS A 9 8.71 2.00 -16.76
C HIS A 9 9.61 3.22 -16.54
N LYS A 10 10.25 3.75 -17.59
CA LYS A 10 11.09 4.96 -17.50
C LYS A 10 10.31 6.22 -17.13
N ALA A 11 9.07 6.36 -17.61
CA ALA A 11 8.19 7.46 -17.23
C ALA A 11 7.74 7.30 -15.76
N LEU A 12 7.42 6.08 -15.35
CA LEU A 12 7.03 5.75 -13.98
C LEU A 12 8.14 6.11 -12.97
N THR A 13 9.39 5.76 -13.25
CA THR A 13 10.53 6.08 -12.35
C THR A 13 10.81 7.57 -12.23
N ARG A 14 10.30 8.38 -13.16
CA ARG A 14 10.39 9.86 -13.15
C ARG A 14 9.17 10.52 -12.50
N GLY A 15 8.20 9.74 -12.02
CA GLY A 15 6.93 10.24 -11.51
C GLY A 15 5.99 10.79 -12.59
N GLU A 16 6.26 10.50 -13.87
CA GLU A 16 5.41 10.95 -14.99
C GLU A 16 4.23 9.99 -15.20
N TYR A 17 3.36 9.85 -14.20
CA TYR A 17 2.34 8.79 -14.14
C TYR A 17 1.38 8.77 -15.35
N ASP A 18 0.91 9.93 -15.81
CA ASP A 18 0.02 9.99 -16.98
C ASP A 18 0.71 9.53 -18.26
N LYS A 19 2.00 9.86 -18.43
CA LYS A 19 2.80 9.37 -19.56
C LYS A 19 3.05 7.88 -19.45
N ALA A 20 3.37 7.38 -18.25
CA ALA A 20 3.57 5.96 -17.98
C ALA A 20 2.30 5.16 -18.33
N SER A 21 1.14 5.60 -17.83
CA SER A 21 -0.16 5.00 -18.14
C SER A 21 -0.43 4.92 -19.65
N LYS A 22 -0.20 6.02 -20.39
CA LYS A 22 -0.35 6.03 -21.86
C LYS A 22 0.54 5.00 -22.55
N PHE A 23 1.80 4.89 -22.14
CA PHE A 23 2.73 3.89 -22.70
C PHE A 23 2.30 2.46 -22.38
N PHE A 24 1.87 2.19 -21.15
CA PHE A 24 1.38 0.87 -20.77
C PHE A 24 0.10 0.47 -21.52
N GLN A 25 -0.87 1.38 -21.67
CA GLN A 25 -2.07 1.11 -22.48
C GLN A 25 -1.74 0.91 -23.97
N ALA A 26 -0.77 1.65 -24.51
CA ALA A 26 -0.29 1.42 -25.87
C ALA A 26 0.39 0.05 -26.00
N TYR A 27 1.19 -0.34 -25.01
CA TYR A 27 1.83 -1.65 -24.96
C TYR A 27 0.80 -2.79 -24.92
N ARG A 28 -0.20 -2.72 -24.03
CA ARG A 28 -1.31 -3.68 -23.94
C ARG A 28 -2.06 -3.84 -25.27
N ARG A 29 -2.34 -2.73 -25.97
CA ARG A 29 -3.02 -2.76 -27.27
C ARG A 29 -2.17 -3.39 -28.37
N ALA A 30 -0.86 -3.14 -28.36
CA ALA A 30 0.06 -3.69 -29.35
C ALA A 30 0.39 -5.18 -29.11
N HIS A 31 0.23 -5.66 -27.87
CA HIS A 31 0.56 -7.04 -27.47
C HIS A 31 -0.63 -7.66 -26.72
N PRO A 32 -1.63 -8.24 -27.42
CA PRO A 32 -2.85 -8.76 -26.80
C PRO A 32 -2.66 -10.12 -26.08
N GLY A 33 -1.53 -10.31 -25.39
CA GLY A 33 -1.18 -11.53 -24.68
C GLY A 33 -1.36 -11.43 -23.18
N ARG A 34 -1.55 -12.58 -22.50
CA ARG A 34 -1.69 -12.65 -21.04
C ARG A 34 -0.52 -12.03 -20.29
N ALA A 35 0.71 -12.21 -20.79
CA ALA A 35 1.90 -11.60 -20.18
C ALA A 35 1.82 -10.07 -20.23
N ALA A 36 1.58 -9.50 -21.40
CA ALA A 36 1.48 -8.05 -21.56
C ALA A 36 0.33 -7.44 -20.74
N SER A 37 -0.83 -8.12 -20.67
CA SER A 37 -1.93 -7.70 -19.80
C SER A 37 -1.51 -7.69 -18.33
N TRP A 38 -0.86 -8.76 -17.87
CA TRP A 38 -0.36 -8.88 -16.49
C TRP A 38 0.65 -7.78 -16.15
N GLU A 39 1.58 -7.48 -17.05
CA GLU A 39 2.59 -6.43 -16.84
C GLU A 39 1.98 -5.05 -16.66
N VAL A 40 0.96 -4.75 -17.47
CA VAL A 40 0.24 -3.47 -17.38
C VAL A 40 -0.63 -3.43 -16.13
N GLU A 41 -1.30 -4.53 -15.77
CA GLU A 41 -2.08 -4.62 -14.52
C GLU A 41 -1.19 -4.38 -13.30
N VAL A 42 0.00 -5.00 -13.24
CA VAL A 42 0.97 -4.75 -12.16
C VAL A 42 1.34 -3.27 -12.09
N ALA A 43 1.62 -2.64 -13.23
CA ALA A 43 1.96 -1.22 -13.26
C ALA A 43 0.81 -0.30 -12.85
N GLU A 44 -0.42 -0.60 -13.28
CA GLU A 44 -1.64 0.13 -12.89
C GLU A 44 -1.88 0.03 -11.37
N VAL A 45 -1.79 -1.18 -10.81
CA VAL A 45 -1.98 -1.41 -9.37
C VAL A 45 -0.87 -0.74 -8.56
N TYR A 46 0.37 -0.78 -9.03
CA TYR A 46 1.48 -0.07 -8.40
C TYR A 46 1.24 1.44 -8.39
N MET A 47 0.90 2.05 -9.54
CA MET A 47 0.57 3.47 -9.62
C MET A 47 -0.61 3.84 -8.72
N ALA A 48 -1.64 3.00 -8.61
CA ALA A 48 -2.77 3.25 -7.72
C ALA A 48 -2.43 3.12 -6.22
N SER A 49 -1.31 2.45 -5.89
CA SER A 49 -0.83 2.27 -4.52
C SER A 49 0.06 3.42 -4.04
N LEU A 50 0.55 4.29 -4.94
CA LEU A 50 1.48 5.37 -4.63
C LEU A 50 0.74 6.66 -4.23
N PRO A 51 0.94 7.22 -3.02
CA PRO A 51 0.26 8.44 -2.57
C PRO A 51 0.49 9.68 -3.46
N GLY A 52 1.61 9.76 -4.16
CA GLY A 52 1.93 10.88 -5.06
C GLY A 52 1.40 10.70 -6.49
N SER A 53 0.72 9.60 -6.79
CA SER A 53 0.16 9.33 -8.12
C SER A 53 -1.23 9.96 -8.27
N PRO A 54 -1.57 10.53 -9.44
CA PRO A 54 -2.93 11.00 -9.72
C PRO A 54 -3.95 9.86 -9.73
N PHE A 55 -3.50 8.60 -9.81
CA PHE A 55 -4.34 7.41 -9.77
C PHE A 55 -4.49 6.83 -8.36
N TYR A 56 -4.00 7.53 -7.33
CA TYR A 56 -3.94 7.00 -5.97
C TYR A 56 -5.33 6.60 -5.44
N ASN A 57 -5.50 5.30 -5.24
CA ASN A 57 -6.66 4.71 -4.59
C ASN A 57 -6.21 3.45 -3.83
N PRO A 58 -5.75 3.58 -2.58
CA PRO A 58 -5.11 2.47 -1.85
C PRO A 58 -6.10 1.35 -1.48
N VAL A 59 -7.40 1.62 -1.45
CA VAL A 59 -8.41 0.59 -1.21
C VAL A 59 -8.57 -0.26 -2.47
N GLN A 60 -8.82 0.39 -3.61
CA GLN A 60 -8.98 -0.31 -4.88
C GLN A 60 -7.69 -1.02 -5.29
N ALA A 61 -6.52 -0.40 -5.07
CA ALA A 61 -5.23 -1.02 -5.38
C ALA A 61 -5.00 -2.30 -4.56
N ARG A 62 -5.39 -2.35 -3.29
CA ARG A 62 -5.31 -3.57 -2.47
C ARG A 62 -6.25 -4.67 -2.96
N ILE A 63 -7.45 -4.31 -3.41
CA ILE A 63 -8.41 -5.27 -3.98
C ILE A 63 -7.84 -5.82 -5.29
N ALA A 64 -7.39 -4.93 -6.18
CA ALA A 64 -6.81 -5.29 -7.46
C ALA A 64 -5.53 -6.11 -7.31
N ALA A 65 -4.67 -5.80 -6.33
CA ALA A 65 -3.47 -6.57 -6.04
C ALA A 65 -3.78 -8.02 -5.62
N LYS A 66 -4.84 -8.23 -4.85
CA LYS A 66 -5.31 -9.59 -4.50
C LYS A 66 -5.92 -10.33 -5.69
N ALA A 67 -6.47 -9.58 -6.63
CA ALA A 67 -7.08 -10.10 -7.86
C ALA A 67 -6.11 -10.22 -9.03
N LEU A 68 -4.86 -9.74 -8.88
CA LEU A 68 -3.82 -9.89 -9.89
C LEU A 68 -3.70 -11.38 -10.22
N SER A 69 -3.79 -11.69 -11.52
CA SER A 69 -3.63 -13.06 -11.97
C SER A 69 -2.31 -13.61 -11.43
N PRO A 70 -2.28 -14.90 -11.00
CA PRO A 70 -1.02 -15.53 -10.63
C PRO A 70 -0.05 -15.38 -11.80
N LEU A 71 1.22 -15.13 -11.44
CA LEU A 71 2.31 -14.86 -12.39
C LEU A 71 2.22 -15.82 -13.58
N PRO A 72 2.37 -15.35 -14.83
CA PRO A 72 2.40 -16.25 -15.98
C PRO A 72 3.38 -17.39 -15.71
N ILE A 73 2.95 -18.64 -15.94
CA ILE A 73 3.64 -19.88 -15.54
C ILE A 73 5.12 -19.94 -15.99
N LYS A 74 5.51 -19.08 -16.95
CA LYS A 74 6.90 -18.88 -17.37
C LYS A 74 7.35 -17.44 -17.08
N PRO A 75 8.21 -17.21 -16.07
CA PRO A 75 8.82 -15.90 -15.82
C PRO A 75 9.55 -15.32 -17.03
N SER A 76 10.06 -16.17 -17.92
CA SER A 76 10.70 -15.75 -19.19
C SER A 76 9.76 -15.09 -20.20
N SER A 77 8.44 -15.17 -20.00
CA SER A 77 7.45 -14.50 -20.84
C SER A 77 7.13 -13.07 -20.40
N VAL A 78 7.71 -12.62 -19.28
CA VAL A 78 7.46 -11.33 -18.65
C VAL A 78 8.76 -10.54 -18.62
N HIS A 79 8.70 -9.23 -18.84
CA HIS A 79 9.84 -8.36 -18.76
C HIS A 79 10.35 -8.24 -17.31
N SER A 80 11.68 -8.27 -17.13
CA SER A 80 12.32 -8.25 -15.82
C SER A 80 11.92 -7.02 -14.97
N SER A 81 11.80 -5.83 -15.59
CA SER A 81 11.31 -4.63 -14.91
C SER A 81 9.90 -4.79 -14.34
N SER A 82 9.02 -5.52 -15.03
CA SER A 82 7.65 -5.80 -14.57
C SER A 82 7.65 -6.79 -13.39
N LEU A 83 8.54 -7.79 -13.42
CA LEU A 83 8.75 -8.70 -12.28
C LEU A 83 9.26 -7.95 -11.04
N LEU A 84 10.24 -7.07 -11.21
CA LEU A 84 10.75 -6.24 -10.13
C LEU A 84 9.66 -5.30 -9.59
N LEU A 85 8.87 -4.69 -10.47
CA LEU A 85 7.75 -3.84 -10.07
C LEU A 85 6.70 -4.60 -9.27
N HIS A 86 6.43 -5.85 -9.64
CA HIS A 86 5.55 -6.73 -8.87
C HIS A 86 6.09 -7.02 -7.47
N GLN A 87 7.38 -7.35 -7.34
CA GLN A 87 8.01 -7.55 -6.03
C GLN A 87 7.98 -6.27 -5.17
N MET A 88 8.24 -5.11 -5.78
CA MET A 88 8.12 -3.82 -5.09
C MET A 88 6.69 -3.54 -4.64
N LEU A 89 5.69 -3.91 -5.45
CA LEU A 89 4.28 -3.81 -5.09
C LEU A 89 3.96 -4.68 -3.87
N GLU A 90 4.42 -5.93 -3.83
CA GLU A 90 4.20 -6.82 -2.69
C GLU A 90 4.78 -6.25 -1.39
N VAL A 91 6.01 -5.73 -1.45
CA VAL A 91 6.65 -5.05 -0.33
C VAL A 91 5.84 -3.83 0.10
N LEU A 92 5.46 -2.97 -0.84
CA LEU A 92 4.68 -1.75 -0.55
C LEU A 92 3.35 -2.08 0.14
N LEU A 93 2.63 -3.09 -0.32
CA LEU A 93 1.34 -3.48 0.25
C LEU A 93 1.49 -4.08 1.64
N LYS A 94 2.56 -4.84 1.89
CA LYS A 94 2.91 -5.34 3.22
C LYS A 94 3.19 -4.17 4.17
N GLU A 95 4.05 -3.24 3.78
CA GLU A 95 4.38 -2.06 4.59
C GLU A 95 3.14 -1.21 4.90
N GLN A 96 2.23 -1.02 3.94
CA GLN A 96 0.97 -0.30 4.17
C GLN A 96 0.06 -1.00 5.18
N ARG A 97 0.02 -2.33 5.17
CA ARG A 97 -0.73 -3.13 6.14
C ARG A 97 -0.10 -3.00 7.54
N ASP A 98 1.22 -3.12 7.63
CA ASP A 98 1.94 -3.06 8.90
C ASP A 98 1.83 -1.67 9.52
N ALA A 99 1.95 -0.60 8.72
CA ALA A 99 1.71 0.77 9.16
C ALA A 99 0.28 0.99 9.67
N SER A 100 -0.71 0.37 9.02
CA SER A 100 -2.12 0.44 9.46
C SER A 100 -2.34 -0.29 10.78
N SER A 101 -1.71 -1.46 10.95
CA SER A 101 -1.70 -2.23 12.21
C SER A 101 -1.08 -1.44 13.35
N LEU A 102 0.09 -0.83 13.11
CA LEU A 102 0.79 0.00 14.10
C LEU A 102 -0.06 1.20 14.53
N LYS A 103 -0.71 1.90 13.59
CA LYS A 103 -1.62 3.01 13.93
C LYS A 103 -2.79 2.56 14.81
N ALA A 104 -3.34 1.37 14.55
CA ALA A 104 -4.41 0.81 15.37
C ALA A 104 -3.91 0.48 16.79
N GLN A 105 -2.73 -0.14 16.92
CA GLN A 105 -2.13 -0.46 18.22
C GLN A 105 -1.84 0.81 19.05
N VAL A 106 -1.28 1.85 18.42
CA VAL A 106 -1.05 3.14 19.09
C VAL A 106 -2.35 3.74 19.61
N LYS A 107 -3.43 3.66 18.83
CA LYS A 107 -4.76 4.14 19.27
C LYS A 107 -5.26 3.37 20.50
N THR A 108 -5.14 2.04 20.49
CA THR A 108 -5.53 1.20 21.63
C THR A 108 -4.71 1.54 22.88
N LEU A 109 -3.39 1.62 22.75
CA LEU A 109 -2.50 1.94 23.87
C LEU A 109 -2.79 3.32 24.47
N LYS A 110 -3.09 4.32 23.65
CA LYS A 110 -3.49 5.65 24.13
C LYS A 110 -4.79 5.60 24.95
N ASN A 111 -5.76 4.80 24.51
CA ASN A 111 -7.01 4.62 25.26
C ASN A 111 -6.75 3.92 26.59
N ASP A 112 -5.92 2.88 26.60
CA ASP A 112 -5.58 2.13 27.82
C ASP A 112 -4.87 3.03 28.84
N ILE A 113 -3.95 3.89 28.39
CA ILE A 113 -3.29 4.89 29.23
C ILE A 113 -4.33 5.83 29.84
N ALA A 114 -5.24 6.39 29.04
CA ALA A 114 -6.26 7.31 29.53
C ALA A 114 -7.20 6.66 30.58
N VAL A 115 -7.58 5.40 30.38
CA VAL A 115 -8.38 4.63 31.35
C VAL A 115 -7.63 4.44 32.66
N ARG A 116 -6.33 4.09 32.59
CA ARG A 116 -5.49 3.91 33.77
C ARG A 116 -5.28 5.22 34.53
N GLU A 117 -5.04 6.32 33.83
CA GLU A 117 -4.91 7.64 34.45
C GLU A 117 -6.19 8.06 35.17
N ALA A 118 -7.36 7.82 34.57
CA ALA A 118 -8.65 8.08 35.21
C ALA A 118 -8.87 7.23 36.47
N ALA A 119 -8.50 5.95 36.43
CA ALA A 119 -8.58 5.06 37.58
C ALA A 119 -7.64 5.52 38.71
N LEU A 120 -6.40 5.90 38.39
CA LEU A 120 -5.45 6.45 39.36
C LEU A 120 -5.95 7.74 39.99
N LYS A 121 -6.57 8.63 39.21
CA LYS A 121 -7.17 9.87 39.73
C LYS A 121 -8.29 9.55 40.74
N ARG A 122 -9.21 8.64 40.40
CA ARG A 122 -10.28 8.21 41.31
C ARG A 122 -9.74 7.58 42.59
N LEU A 123 -8.71 6.73 42.50
CA LEU A 123 -8.06 6.15 43.67
C LEU A 123 -7.42 7.21 44.58
N ARG A 124 -6.79 8.23 44.00
CA ARG A 124 -6.26 9.38 44.76
C ARG A 124 -7.36 10.17 45.47
N GLU A 125 -8.46 10.43 44.78
CA GLU A 125 -9.62 11.13 45.38
C GLU A 125 -10.23 10.33 46.53
N LEU A 126 -10.37 9.01 46.39
CA LEU A 126 -10.89 8.13 47.44
C LEU A 126 -9.96 8.05 48.66
N THR A 127 -8.65 7.90 48.43
CA THR A 127 -7.66 7.81 49.52
C THR A 127 -7.53 9.11 50.29
N LEU A 128 -7.56 10.26 49.60
CA LEU A 128 -7.59 11.57 50.26
C LEU A 128 -8.90 11.81 51.02
N GLY A 129 -10.05 11.38 50.48
CA GLY A 129 -11.35 11.45 51.17
C GLY A 129 -11.40 10.58 52.44
N GLN A 130 -10.77 9.40 52.42
CA GLN A 130 -10.67 8.53 53.61
C GLN A 130 -9.74 9.07 54.69
N GLN A 131 -8.68 9.81 54.34
CA GLN A 131 -7.79 10.43 55.34
C GLN A 131 -8.45 11.60 56.09
N VAL A 132 -9.41 12.30 55.47
CA VAL A 132 -10.06 13.48 56.08
C VAL A 132 -11.26 13.11 56.96
N GLY A 133 -11.92 11.96 56.71
CA GLY A 133 -13.07 11.49 57.48
C GLY A 133 -12.75 10.57 58.67
N GLY A 134 -11.47 10.38 59.00
CA GLY A 134 -10.99 9.47 60.05
C GLY A 134 -10.46 10.13 61.33
N LEU A 135 -10.76 11.42 61.54
CA LEU A 135 -10.49 12.17 62.79
C LEU A 135 -11.81 12.58 63.43
#